data_AF-A0A4Q1VLH1-F1
#
_entry.id   AF-A0A4Q1VLH1-F1
#
_cell.length_a   1.000
_cell.length_b   1.000
_cell.length_c   1.000
_cell.angle_alpha   90.00
_cell.angle_beta   90.00
_cell.angle_gamma   90.00
#
_symmetry.space_group_name_H-M   'P 1'
#
loop_
_entity.id
_entity.type
_entity.pdbx_description
1 polymer ?
#
loop_
_entity_poly.entity_id
_entity_poly.type
_entity_poly.pdbx_seq_one_letter_code
_entity_poly.pdbx_strand_id
1 'polypeptide(L)'
;MVKRKGEVTNKHKNRSHPFQVEIVIPGRGLGNAIGIMYRWAVHYDHETTELSEPGRREIRLMRWCFCSREVADAFATDFGGRRVDLAVDHCALKIDKPDAQELARRAKAQTFGLYELGISGCHNVADR
;
A
#
# COMPACT_ATOMS: atom_id res chain seq x y z
N MET A 1 -24.40 6.37 -24.13
CA MET A 1 -24.20 7.00 -22.80
C MET A 1 -24.03 8.50 -23.00
N VAL A 2 -24.97 9.30 -22.51
CA VAL A 2 -24.94 10.76 -22.62
C VAL A 2 -24.12 11.30 -21.44
N LYS A 3 -22.91 11.81 -21.71
CA LYS A 3 -22.09 12.49 -20.68
C LYS A 3 -22.70 13.85 -20.38
N ARG A 4 -23.00 14.14 -19.11
CA ARG A 4 -23.53 15.46 -18.72
C ARG A 4 -22.39 16.49 -18.72
N LYS A 5 -22.65 17.69 -19.23
CA LYS A 5 -21.69 18.81 -19.22
C LYS A 5 -21.31 19.12 -17.76
N GLY A 6 -20.02 18.99 -17.43
CA GLY A 6 -19.50 19.18 -16.07
C GLY A 6 -19.14 17.88 -15.31
N GLU A 7 -19.36 16.71 -15.91
CA GLU A 7 -18.96 15.43 -15.29
C GLU A 7 -17.43 15.30 -15.29
N VAL A 8 -16.82 15.37 -14.11
CA VAL A 8 -15.38 15.18 -13.92
C VAL A 8 -15.04 13.73 -14.25
N THR A 9 -14.46 13.51 -15.44
CA THR A 9 -14.08 12.17 -15.88
C THR A 9 -12.99 11.58 -14.97
N ASN A 10 -12.94 10.25 -14.84
CA ASN A 10 -11.86 9.55 -14.10
C ASN A 10 -10.45 9.97 -14.54
N LYS A 11 -10.28 10.34 -15.83
CA LYS A 11 -9.01 10.89 -16.34
C LYS A 11 -8.65 12.24 -15.69
N HIS A 12 -9.64 13.07 -15.40
CA HIS A 12 -9.43 14.35 -14.74
C HIS A 12 -9.13 14.16 -13.25
N LYS A 13 -9.85 13.25 -12.57
CA LYS A 13 -9.58 12.87 -11.17
C LYS A 13 -8.15 12.34 -10.97
N ASN A 14 -7.71 11.45 -11.86
CA ASN A 14 -6.34 10.93 -11.82
C ASN A 14 -5.28 12.02 -12.09
N ARG A 15 -5.66 13.15 -12.71
CA ARG A 15 -4.73 14.26 -12.98
C ARG A 15 -4.66 15.24 -11.80
N SER A 16 -5.77 15.47 -11.09
CA SER A 16 -5.80 16.32 -9.90
C SER A 16 -5.26 15.59 -8.66
N HIS A 17 -5.59 14.30 -8.49
CA HIS A 17 -5.17 13.48 -7.36
C HIS A 17 -4.34 12.28 -7.83
N PRO A 18 -3.07 12.49 -8.22
CA PRO A 18 -2.25 11.46 -8.83
C PRO A 18 -1.74 10.40 -7.83
N PHE A 19 -1.67 10.72 -6.54
CA PHE A 19 -1.08 9.81 -5.53
C PHE A 19 -2.18 8.96 -4.90
N GLN A 20 -2.10 7.64 -5.07
CA GLN A 20 -3.22 6.74 -4.78
C GLN A 20 -2.80 5.63 -3.82
N VAL A 21 -3.60 5.42 -2.78
CA VAL A 21 -3.44 4.37 -1.78
C VAL A 21 -4.66 3.45 -1.83
N GLU A 22 -4.44 2.16 -1.99
CA GLU A 22 -5.48 1.14 -1.94
C GLU A 22 -5.47 0.38 -0.63
N ILE A 23 -6.64 0.25 -0.03
CA ILE A 23 -6.84 -0.46 1.23
C ILE A 23 -7.89 -1.55 1.02
N VAL A 24 -7.57 -2.74 1.51
CA VAL A 24 -8.50 -3.87 1.47
C VAL A 24 -9.55 -3.67 2.56
N ILE A 25 -10.82 -3.58 2.16
CA ILE A 25 -11.94 -3.63 3.07
C ILE A 25 -12.27 -5.12 3.28
N PRO A 26 -12.06 -5.67 4.48
CA PRO A 26 -12.47 -7.04 4.77
C PRO A 26 -14.00 -7.18 4.65
N GLY A 27 -14.51 -8.39 4.42
CA GLY A 27 -15.96 -8.62 4.23
C GLY A 27 -16.85 -8.13 5.40
N ARG A 28 -16.29 -7.95 6.60
CA ARG A 28 -16.96 -7.37 7.78
C ARG A 28 -16.97 -5.82 7.79
N GLY A 29 -16.29 -5.19 6.86
CA GLY A 29 -16.05 -3.75 6.80
C GLY A 29 -14.88 -3.29 7.68
N LEU A 30 -14.46 -2.05 7.48
CA LEU A 30 -13.44 -1.37 8.31
C LEU A 30 -14.02 -0.82 9.63
N GLY A 31 -15.34 -0.87 9.82
CA GLY A 31 -16.01 -0.42 11.05
C GLY A 31 -15.60 1.01 11.43
N ASN A 32 -15.22 1.22 12.69
CA ASN A 32 -14.79 2.54 13.18
C ASN A 32 -13.50 3.05 12.54
N ALA A 33 -12.66 2.16 11.99
CA ALA A 33 -11.41 2.57 11.35
C ALA A 33 -11.69 3.49 10.14
N ILE A 34 -12.78 3.26 9.40
CA ILE A 34 -13.14 4.13 8.27
C ILE A 34 -13.42 5.56 8.72
N GLY A 35 -14.07 5.74 9.87
CA GLY A 35 -14.36 7.05 10.43
C GLY A 35 -13.10 7.79 10.86
N ILE A 36 -12.14 7.05 11.43
CA ILE A 36 -10.82 7.61 11.78
C ILE A 36 -10.06 8.04 10.52
N MET A 37 -10.06 7.20 9.49
CA MET A 37 -9.41 7.51 8.20
C MET A 37 -10.02 8.74 7.54
N TYR A 38 -11.36 8.85 7.51
CA TYR A 38 -12.03 10.05 6.98
C TYR A 38 -11.71 11.30 7.80
N ARG A 39 -11.68 11.21 9.14
CA ARG A 39 -11.32 12.34 10.01
C ARG A 39 -9.86 12.76 9.85
N TRP A 40 -8.97 11.82 9.58
CA TRP A 40 -7.58 12.15 9.26
C TRP A 40 -7.49 12.81 7.87
N ALA A 41 -8.15 12.23 6.87
CA ALA A 41 -8.08 12.67 5.49
C ALA A 41 -8.74 14.04 5.25
N VAL A 42 -9.75 14.43 6.05
CA VAL A 42 -10.43 15.74 5.92
C VAL A 42 -9.50 16.95 6.08
N HIS A 43 -8.36 16.77 6.73
CA HIS A 43 -7.34 17.81 6.85
C HIS A 43 -6.51 18.00 5.57
N TYR A 44 -6.72 17.14 4.57
CA TYR A 44 -6.00 17.11 3.31
C TYR A 44 -6.97 17.10 2.13
N ASP A 45 -6.49 17.57 0.98
CA ASP A 45 -7.24 17.49 -0.28
C ASP A 45 -7.22 16.04 -0.79
N HIS A 46 -8.37 15.38 -0.69
CA HIS A 46 -8.51 13.94 -0.95
C HIS A 46 -9.81 13.59 -1.68
N GLU A 47 -9.76 12.50 -2.44
CA GLU A 47 -10.92 11.85 -3.03
C GLU A 47 -10.91 10.36 -2.70
N THR A 48 -12.08 9.78 -2.42
CA THR A 48 -12.23 8.34 -2.19
C THR A 48 -13.04 7.68 -3.30
N THR A 49 -12.61 6.50 -3.75
CA THR A 49 -13.35 5.67 -4.70
C THR A 49 -13.38 4.23 -4.22
N GLU A 50 -14.57 3.66 -4.10
CA GLU A 50 -14.73 2.23 -3.83
C GLU A 50 -14.57 1.43 -5.14
N LEU A 51 -13.75 0.39 -5.08
CA LEU A 51 -13.46 -0.51 -6.18
C LEU A 51 -13.92 -1.92 -5.80
N SER A 52 -14.67 -2.55 -6.70
CA SER A 52 -14.96 -3.98 -6.64
C SER A 52 -14.01 -4.69 -7.59
N GLU A 53 -13.24 -5.66 -7.11
CA GLU A 53 -12.45 -6.50 -8.01
C GLU A 53 -13.38 -7.42 -8.82
N PRO A 54 -13.33 -7.36 -10.17
CA PRO A 54 -14.14 -8.26 -10.98
C PRO A 54 -13.68 -9.71 -10.76
N GLY A 55 -14.58 -10.55 -10.25
CA GLY A 55 -14.34 -11.99 -10.00
C GLY A 55 -14.07 -12.37 -8.54
N ARG A 56 -13.84 -11.42 -7.62
CA ARG A 56 -13.78 -11.67 -6.17
C ARG A 56 -14.95 -10.98 -5.48
N ARG A 57 -16.05 -11.72 -5.29
CA ARG A 57 -17.30 -11.21 -4.67
C ARG A 57 -17.12 -10.65 -3.26
N GLU A 58 -16.05 -11.02 -2.55
CA GLU A 58 -15.86 -10.69 -1.14
C GLU A 58 -14.77 -9.64 -0.86
N ILE A 59 -13.94 -9.30 -1.84
CA ILE A 59 -12.86 -8.32 -1.63
C ILE A 59 -13.30 -6.98 -2.18
N ARG A 60 -13.59 -6.06 -1.27
CA ARG A 60 -13.82 -4.65 -1.60
C ARG A 60 -12.53 -3.90 -1.36
N LEU A 61 -12.16 -3.03 -2.31
CA LEU A 61 -11.00 -2.17 -2.19
C LEU A 61 -11.49 -0.73 -2.03
N MET A 62 -10.85 0.02 -1.15
CA MET A 62 -11.04 1.46 -1.04
C MET A 62 -9.81 2.15 -1.57
N ARG A 63 -9.98 2.98 -2.59
CA ARG A 63 -8.90 3.82 -3.12
C ARG A 63 -9.02 5.22 -2.55
N TRP A 64 -7.94 5.68 -1.96
CA TRP A 64 -7.75 7.03 -1.44
C TRP A 64 -6.79 7.75 -2.38
N CYS A 65 -7.22 8.86 -2.95
CA CYS A 65 -6.44 9.67 -3.87
C CYS A 65 -6.11 11.00 -3.20
N PHE A 66 -4.86 11.43 -3.29
CA PHE A 66 -4.36 12.66 -2.68
C PHE A 66 -3.63 13.52 -3.71
N CYS A 67 -3.61 14.84 -3.46
CA CYS A 67 -2.86 15.81 -4.25
C CYS A 67 -1.35 15.80 -3.97
N SER A 68 -0.93 15.37 -2.76
CA SER A 68 0.47 15.32 -2.35
C SER A 68 0.95 13.89 -2.09
N ARG A 69 2.19 13.62 -2.52
CA ARG A 69 2.86 12.33 -2.30
C ARG A 69 3.10 12.08 -0.82
N GLU A 70 3.55 13.09 -0.09
CA GLU A 70 3.90 12.98 1.33
C GLU A 70 2.68 12.60 2.17
N VAL A 71 1.51 13.16 1.83
CA VAL A 71 0.23 12.82 2.47
C VAL A 71 -0.15 11.37 2.19
N ALA A 72 0.01 10.94 0.94
CA ALA A 72 -0.32 9.58 0.55
C ALA A 72 0.64 8.54 1.16
N ASP A 73 1.92 8.88 1.31
CA ASP A 73 2.92 8.06 2.00
C ASP A 73 2.60 7.99 3.50
N ALA A 74 2.31 9.14 4.14
CA ALA A 74 1.91 9.20 5.55
C ALA A 74 0.63 8.39 5.81
N PHE A 75 -0.38 8.51 4.95
CA PHE A 75 -1.62 7.73 5.04
C PHE A 75 -1.35 6.23 4.95
N ALA A 76 -0.49 5.79 4.03
CA ALA A 76 -0.12 4.40 3.89
C ALA A 76 0.71 3.88 5.09
N THR A 77 1.52 4.74 5.73
CA THR A 77 2.23 4.42 6.96
C THR A 77 1.29 4.29 8.15
N ASP A 78 0.35 5.22 8.33
CA ASP A 78 -0.54 5.27 9.49
C ASP A 78 -1.63 4.19 9.45
N PHE A 79 -2.24 3.97 8.28
CA PHE A 79 -3.41 3.09 8.13
C PHE A 79 -3.11 1.78 7.38
N GLY A 80 -1.88 1.63 6.88
CA GLY A 80 -1.55 0.58 5.93
C GLY A 80 -2.14 0.84 4.55
N GLY A 81 -1.86 -0.07 3.62
CA GLY A 81 -2.35 0.01 2.25
C GLY A 81 -1.22 -0.03 1.22
N ARG A 82 -1.62 -0.20 -0.03
CA ARG A 82 -0.71 -0.31 -1.17
C ARG A 82 -0.70 0.98 -1.95
N ARG A 83 0.49 1.55 -2.19
CA ARG A 83 0.68 2.67 -3.13
C ARG A 83 0.49 2.14 -4.56
N VAL A 84 -0.45 2.71 -5.29
CA VAL A 84 -0.79 2.27 -6.67
C VAL A 84 -0.13 3.16 -7.72
N ASP A 85 0.17 4.41 -7.36
CA ASP A 85 0.90 5.36 -8.20
C ASP A 85 2.39 5.01 -8.35
N LEU A 86 2.95 4.28 -7.39
CA LEU A 86 4.29 3.74 -7.52
C LEU A 86 4.22 2.51 -8.43
N ALA A 87 4.70 2.67 -9.66
CA ALA A 87 4.96 1.53 -10.52
C ALA A 87 5.90 0.59 -9.76
N VAL A 88 5.35 -0.54 -9.29
CA VAL A 88 6.17 -1.59 -8.70
C VAL A 88 6.98 -2.17 -9.85
N ASP A 89 8.22 -1.74 -9.96
CA ASP A 89 9.15 -2.34 -10.89
C ASP A 89 9.45 -3.77 -10.40
N HIS A 90 8.73 -4.73 -10.98
CA HIS A 90 8.86 -6.14 -10.64
C HIS A 90 10.26 -6.69 -10.99
N CYS A 91 11.05 -5.98 -11.80
CA CYS A 91 12.47 -6.33 -12.02
C CYS A 91 13.37 -5.88 -10.87
N ALA A 92 13.04 -4.78 -10.19
CA ALA A 92 13.75 -4.31 -8.99
C ALA A 92 13.45 -5.18 -7.75
N LEU A 93 12.29 -5.85 -7.70
CA LEU A 93 11.91 -6.81 -6.66
C LEU A 93 12.40 -8.24 -6.93
N LYS A 94 13.39 -8.43 -7.81
CA LYS A 94 14.11 -9.72 -7.86
C LYS A 94 14.82 -9.90 -6.53
N ILE A 95 14.10 -10.48 -5.56
CA ILE A 95 14.70 -11.07 -4.38
C ILE A 95 15.69 -12.07 -4.95
N ASP A 96 16.98 -11.79 -4.79
CA ASP A 96 18.04 -12.70 -5.19
C ASP A 96 17.66 -14.08 -4.67
N LYS A 97 17.57 -15.04 -5.59
CA LYS A 97 17.31 -16.42 -5.22
C LYS A 97 18.41 -16.78 -4.22
N PRO A 98 18.07 -17.09 -2.95
CA PRO A 98 19.09 -17.35 -1.96
C PRO A 98 20.01 -18.45 -2.49
N ASP A 99 21.32 -18.18 -2.48
CA ASP A 99 22.32 -19.14 -2.91
C ASP A 99 22.13 -20.46 -2.14
N ALA A 100 22.51 -21.59 -2.75
CA ALA A 100 22.37 -22.92 -2.16
C ALA A 100 22.96 -22.99 -0.74
N GLN A 101 23.99 -22.20 -0.46
CA GLN A 101 24.61 -22.08 0.85
C GLN A 101 23.68 -21.43 1.90
N GLU A 102 22.95 -20.38 1.53
CA GLU A 102 21.98 -19.71 2.42
C GLU A 102 20.75 -20.59 2.65
N LEU A 103 20.32 -21.36 1.64
CA LEU A 103 19.29 -22.39 1.81
C LEU A 103 19.73 -23.46 2.82
N ALA A 104 20.95 -23.96 2.69
CA ALA A 104 21.51 -24.96 3.60
C ALA A 104 21.68 -24.43 5.03
N ARG A 105 22.10 -23.16 5.18
CA ARG A 105 22.19 -22.48 6.47
C ARG A 105 20.81 -22.38 7.14
N ARG A 106 19.77 -21.98 6.41
CA ARG A 106 18.39 -21.90 6.92
C ARG A 106 17.83 -23.27 7.29
N ALA A 107 18.03 -24.28 6.45
CA ALA A 107 17.61 -25.65 6.74
C ALA A 107 18.30 -26.18 8.01
N LYS A 108 19.59 -25.90 8.18
CA LYS A 108 20.32 -26.26 9.40
C LYS A 108 19.82 -25.52 10.64
N ALA A 109 19.57 -24.20 10.53
CA ALA A 109 19.02 -23.40 11.63
C ALA A 109 17.62 -23.88 12.06
N GLN A 110 16.81 -24.33 11.11
CA GLN A 110 15.49 -24.92 11.35
C GLN A 110 15.59 -26.24 12.13
N THR A 111 16.62 -27.05 11.90
CA THR A 111 16.93 -28.26 12.68
C THR A 111 17.33 -27.98 14.12
N PHE A 112 17.89 -26.80 14.41
CA PHE A 112 18.34 -26.41 15.76
C PHE A 112 17.33 -25.54 16.54
N GLY A 113 16.13 -25.27 15.99
CA GLY A 113 15.04 -24.62 16.73
C GLY A 113 15.32 -23.17 17.16
N LEU A 114 16.26 -22.47 16.52
CA LEU A 114 16.57 -21.06 16.83
C LEU A 114 15.77 -20.14 15.90
N TYR A 115 14.54 -19.83 16.30
CA TYR A 115 13.85 -18.64 15.84
C TYR A 115 13.85 -17.64 16.99
N GLU A 116 14.83 -16.73 17.05
CA GLU A 116 14.58 -15.38 17.57
C GLU A 116 15.74 -14.40 17.30
N LEU A 117 15.33 -13.15 17.03
CA LEU A 117 16.09 -11.89 16.96
C LEU A 117 16.83 -11.57 15.65
N GLY A 118 16.36 -10.55 14.93
CA GLY A 118 17.23 -9.83 14.00
C GLY A 118 16.67 -8.97 12.88
N ILE A 119 15.41 -8.55 12.85
CA ILE A 119 15.05 -7.32 12.10
C ILE A 119 15.13 -6.16 13.09
N SER A 120 16.35 -5.85 13.55
CA SER A 120 16.67 -4.62 14.28
C SER A 120 17.58 -3.80 13.36
N GLY A 121 17.09 -2.63 12.95
CA GLY A 121 17.79 -1.76 12.00
C GLY A 121 19.11 -1.23 12.52
N CYS A 122 20.01 -0.92 11.59
CA CYS A 122 21.08 0.07 11.68
C CYS A 122 21.25 0.57 10.24
N HIS A 123 20.65 1.70 9.85
CA HIS A 123 21.29 3.02 9.87
C HIS A 123 22.79 2.99 9.56
N ASN A 124 23.13 3.64 8.43
CA ASN A 124 24.43 4.24 8.14
C ASN A 124 25.03 4.89 9.40
N VAL A 125 26.36 4.82 9.54
CA VAL A 125 27.24 6.00 9.50
C VAL A 125 28.68 5.50 9.29
N ALA A 126 29.31 6.10 8.28
CA ALA A 126 30.74 6.03 8.00
C ALA A 126 31.55 6.83 9.03
N ASP A 127 32.87 6.63 8.98
CA ASP A 127 33.94 7.59 9.30
C ASP A 127 34.88 7.19 10.47
N ARG A 128 36.13 6.99 10.04
CA ARG A 128 37.44 7.01 10.72
C ARG A 128 37.90 5.83 11.58
#